data_AF-A0A9P4DNM3-F1
#
_entry.id   AF-A0A9P4DNM3-F1
#
_cell.length_a   1.000
_cell.length_b   1.000
_cell.length_c   1.000
_cell.angle_alpha   90.00
_cell.angle_beta   90.00
_cell.angle_gamma   90.00
#
_symmetry.space_group_name_H-M   'P 1'
#
loop_
_entity.id
_entity.type
_entity.pdbx_description
1 polymer ?
#
loop_
_entity_poly.entity_id
_entity_poly.type
_entity_poly.pdbx_seq_one_letter_code
_entity_poly.pdbx_strand_id
1 'polypeptide(L)'
;MPLTDTSRNEIANSLSILKVIAGVVLLAAVSWEIIGGDHTRFSQSYLTVQLVVCILFLCDFFVRWAAAERKGRFFGRNILFFLISIPYLNILAWSGADLPRYWAMLIGVMPLMRAFLALYVVVQWLVDNKIRRLFTAYIFTVVVFTYISALVFYDYEIFVNDKLHGFGNALWWAWMNVTTVGAEIFAVTAIGKVITILLPTLGMMMFPIFTTYILQEYTHKKESDQ
;
A
#
# COMPACT_ATOMS: atom_id res chain seq x y z
N MET A 1 31.58 16.48 -10.11
CA MET A 1 30.94 17.68 -9.52
C MET A 1 29.97 17.19 -8.45
N PRO A 2 30.23 17.38 -7.14
CA PRO A 2 29.31 16.91 -6.12
C PRO A 2 28.06 17.81 -6.16
N LEU A 3 26.90 17.20 -6.41
CA LEU A 3 25.60 17.86 -6.33
C LEU A 3 25.47 18.51 -4.94
N THR A 4 25.21 19.82 -4.91
CA THR A 4 24.94 20.62 -3.70
C THR A 4 23.76 20.01 -2.93
N ASP A 5 23.80 20.01 -1.60
CA ASP A 5 22.80 19.33 -0.76
C ASP A 5 21.35 19.78 -1.02
N THR A 6 21.17 21.02 -1.47
CA THR A 6 19.88 21.56 -1.94
C THR A 6 19.33 20.82 -3.15
N SER A 7 20.16 20.57 -4.16
CA SER A 7 19.75 19.85 -5.38
C SER A 7 19.43 18.37 -5.09
N ARG A 8 20.12 17.74 -4.14
CA ARG A 8 19.82 16.36 -3.71
C ARG A 8 18.46 16.26 -3.00
N ASN A 9 18.14 17.25 -2.15
CA ASN A 9 16.87 17.29 -1.45
C ASN A 9 15.68 17.56 -2.38
N GLU A 10 15.85 18.43 -3.38
CA GLU A 10 14.81 18.68 -4.39
C GLU A 10 14.54 17.44 -5.23
N ILE A 11 15.59 16.75 -5.71
CA ILE A 11 15.45 15.50 -6.47
C ILE A 11 14.76 14.43 -5.62
N ALA A 12 15.13 14.29 -4.34
CA ALA A 12 14.51 13.34 -3.44
C ALA A 12 13.03 13.64 -3.20
N ASN A 13 12.64 14.91 -3.08
CA ASN A 13 11.24 15.33 -2.94
C ASN A 13 10.43 15.09 -4.22
N SER A 14 10.93 15.50 -5.39
CA SER A 14 10.26 15.26 -6.67
C SER A 14 10.05 13.76 -6.93
N LEU A 15 11.05 12.94 -6.61
CA LEU A 15 10.98 11.49 -6.72
C LEU A 15 9.97 10.87 -5.73
N SER A 16 9.82 11.46 -4.55
CA SER A 16 8.84 11.03 -3.56
C SER A 16 7.41 11.35 -4.01
N ILE A 17 7.17 12.57 -4.50
CA ILE A 17 5.87 13.00 -5.06
C ILE A 17 5.48 12.09 -6.24
N LEU A 18 6.42 11.80 -7.13
CA LEU A 18 6.18 10.92 -8.27
C LEU A 18 5.73 9.51 -7.84
N LYS A 19 6.31 8.96 -6.77
CA LYS A 19 5.90 7.66 -6.21
C LYS A 19 4.52 7.70 -5.59
N VAL A 20 4.16 8.79 -4.92
CA VAL A 20 2.81 8.95 -4.37
C VAL A 20 1.80 8.92 -5.50
N ILE A 21 2.04 9.69 -6.57
CA ILE A 21 1.18 9.71 -7.76
C ILE A 21 1.11 8.31 -8.39
N ALA A 22 2.25 7.64 -8.57
CA ALA A 22 2.29 6.28 -9.11
C ALA A 22 1.51 5.27 -8.24
N GLY A 23 1.60 5.40 -6.91
CA GLY A 23 0.85 4.58 -5.96
C GLY A 23 -0.66 4.82 -6.03
N VAL A 24 -1.09 6.08 -6.14
CA VAL A 24 -2.52 6.45 -6.30
C VAL A 24 -3.06 5.93 -7.63
N VAL A 25 -2.31 6.10 -8.72
CA VAL A 25 -2.68 5.58 -10.05
C VAL A 25 -2.78 4.05 -10.03
N LEU A 26 -1.82 3.36 -9.40
CA LEU A 26 -1.86 1.91 -9.23
C LEU A 26 -3.12 1.50 -8.45
N LEU A 27 -3.41 2.17 -7.33
CA LEU A 27 -4.56 1.86 -6.49
C LEU A 27 -5.87 2.06 -7.26
N ALA A 28 -6.02 3.17 -8.00
CA ALA A 28 -7.20 3.39 -8.85
C ALA A 28 -7.34 2.35 -9.97
N ALA A 29 -6.23 1.95 -10.60
CA ALA A 29 -6.24 0.92 -11.62
C ALA A 29 -6.62 -0.47 -11.05
N VAL A 30 -6.08 -0.82 -9.88
CA VAL A 30 -6.45 -2.04 -9.15
C VAL A 30 -7.93 -2.01 -8.76
N SER A 31 -8.43 -0.87 -8.25
CA SER A 31 -9.85 -0.71 -7.90
C SER A 31 -10.76 -0.91 -9.10
N TRP A 32 -10.43 -0.32 -10.24
CA TRP A 32 -11.22 -0.45 -11.47
C TRP A 32 -11.28 -1.91 -11.94
N GLU A 33 -10.13 -2.59 -11.89
CA GLU A 33 -10.02 -3.99 -12.31
C GLU A 33 -10.77 -4.94 -11.39
N ILE A 34 -10.66 -4.75 -10.07
CA ILE A 34 -11.31 -5.61 -9.07
C ILE A 34 -12.83 -5.38 -9.06
N ILE A 35 -13.30 -4.13 -9.22
CA ILE A 35 -14.74 -3.81 -9.12
C ILE A 35 -15.47 -4.05 -10.45
N GLY A 36 -14.82 -3.76 -11.58
CA GLY A 36 -15.44 -3.80 -12.91
C GLY A 36 -14.92 -4.89 -13.85
N GLY A 37 -13.92 -5.67 -13.44
CA GLY A 37 -13.30 -6.71 -14.27
C GLY A 37 -13.99 -8.07 -14.19
N ASP A 38 -13.64 -8.94 -15.13
CA ASP A 38 -14.24 -10.27 -15.29
C ASP A 38 -13.68 -11.31 -14.27
N HIS A 39 -12.92 -10.86 -13.27
CA HIS A 39 -12.24 -11.60 -12.18
C HIS A 39 -11.38 -12.82 -12.59
N THR A 40 -11.31 -13.14 -13.89
CA THR A 40 -10.69 -14.33 -14.45
C THR A 40 -9.44 -14.00 -15.26
N ARG A 41 -9.38 -12.81 -15.89
CA ARG A 41 -8.22 -12.31 -16.61
C ARG A 41 -8.04 -10.81 -16.38
N PHE A 42 -6.81 -10.42 -16.09
CA PHE A 42 -6.42 -9.02 -15.98
C PHE A 42 -6.52 -8.30 -17.33
N SER A 43 -7.12 -7.12 -17.35
CA SER A 43 -7.20 -6.28 -18.54
C SER A 43 -5.82 -5.86 -19.04
N GLN A 44 -5.67 -5.73 -20.36
CA GLN A 44 -4.43 -5.24 -20.98
C GLN A 44 -4.05 -3.83 -20.51
N SER A 45 -5.06 -3.00 -20.22
CA SER A 45 -4.90 -1.67 -19.62
C SER A 45 -4.26 -1.76 -18.23
N TYR A 46 -4.75 -2.65 -17.36
CA TYR A 46 -4.21 -2.85 -16.03
C TYR A 46 -2.75 -3.33 -16.06
N LEU A 47 -2.45 -4.33 -16.91
CA LEU A 47 -1.09 -4.83 -17.12
C LEU A 47 -0.14 -3.71 -17.58
N THR A 48 -0.58 -2.87 -18.51
CA THR A 48 0.23 -1.73 -18.99
C THR A 48 0.51 -0.72 -17.88
N VAL A 49 -0.50 -0.32 -17.11
CA VAL A 49 -0.32 0.59 -15.95
C VAL A 49 0.64 -0.04 -14.94
N GLN A 50 0.47 -1.32 -14.66
CA GLN A 50 1.34 -2.03 -13.73
C GLN A 50 2.79 -2.05 -14.22
N LEU A 51 3.04 -2.31 -15.50
CA LEU A 51 4.37 -2.27 -16.10
C LEU A 51 5.03 -0.90 -15.95
N VAL A 52 4.31 0.19 -16.23
CA VAL A 52 4.82 1.56 -16.09
C VAL A 52 5.23 1.85 -14.64
N VAL A 53 4.37 1.50 -13.69
CA VAL A 53 4.65 1.69 -12.25
C VAL A 53 5.84 0.84 -11.80
N CYS A 54 5.99 -0.38 -12.33
CA CYS A 54 7.15 -1.24 -12.05
C CYS A 54 8.44 -0.61 -12.52
N ILE A 55 8.46 -0.09 -13.75
CA ILE A 55 9.63 0.59 -14.32
C ILE A 55 10.00 1.80 -13.44
N LEU A 56 9.03 2.59 -12.99
CA LEU A 56 9.28 3.72 -12.09
C LEU A 56 9.93 3.30 -10.76
N PHE A 57 9.42 2.25 -10.10
CA PHE A 57 10.01 1.75 -8.85
C PHE A 57 11.39 1.12 -9.06
N LEU A 58 11.58 0.41 -10.17
CA LEU A 58 12.87 -0.18 -10.54
C LEU A 58 13.93 0.91 -10.79
N CYS A 59 13.56 1.98 -11.50
CA CYS A 59 14.41 3.16 -11.70
C CYS A 59 14.79 3.81 -10.36
N ASP A 60 13.83 4.00 -9.44
CA ASP A 60 14.13 4.52 -8.10
C ASP A 60 15.09 3.62 -7.32
N PHE A 61 14.91 2.30 -7.37
CA PHE A 61 15.82 1.36 -6.74
C PHE A 61 17.25 1.54 -7.26
N PHE A 62 17.43 1.64 -8.59
CA PHE A 62 18.74 1.84 -9.19
C PHE A 62 19.36 3.20 -8.85
N VAL A 63 18.57 4.27 -8.83
CA VAL A 63 19.05 5.60 -8.41
C VAL A 63 19.55 5.57 -6.97
N ARG A 64 18.77 4.98 -6.05
CA ARG A 64 19.16 4.85 -4.64
C ARG A 64 20.36 3.92 -4.44
N TRP A 65 20.45 2.84 -5.22
CA TRP A 65 21.59 1.94 -5.19
C TRP A 65 22.87 2.60 -5.71
N ALA A 66 22.78 3.40 -6.77
CA ALA A 66 23.90 4.18 -7.31
C ALA A 66 24.39 5.26 -6.34
N ALA A 67 23.48 5.87 -5.58
CA ALA A 67 23.79 6.90 -4.58
C ALA A 67 24.33 6.34 -3.25
N ALA A 68 24.23 5.03 -3.00
CA ALA A 68 24.62 4.42 -1.74
C ALA A 68 26.15 4.23 -1.62
N GLU A 69 26.75 4.69 -0.52
CA GLU A 69 28.18 4.54 -0.22
C GLU A 69 28.63 3.07 -0.14
N ARG A 70 27.74 2.15 0.29
CA ARG A 70 28.00 0.72 0.43
C ARG A 70 26.99 -0.12 -0.35
N LYS A 71 27.24 -0.27 -1.66
CA LYS A 71 26.38 -0.93 -2.65
C LYS A 71 25.88 -2.32 -2.23
N GLY A 72 26.77 -3.18 -1.69
CA GLY A 72 26.42 -4.55 -1.30
C GLY A 72 25.46 -4.64 -0.10
N ARG A 73 25.70 -3.85 0.94
CA ARG A 73 24.83 -3.79 2.13
C ARG A 73 23.48 -3.15 1.79
N PHE A 74 23.48 -2.14 0.92
CA PHE A 74 22.24 -1.53 0.43
C PHE A 74 21.40 -2.54 -0.37
N PHE A 75 22.03 -3.30 -1.27
CA PHE A 75 21.32 -4.31 -2.06
C PHE A 75 20.70 -5.40 -1.18
N GLY A 76 21.47 -5.97 -0.23
CA GLY A 76 20.96 -6.99 0.68
C GLY A 76 19.77 -6.52 1.53
N ARG A 77 19.78 -5.26 2.00
CA ARG A 77 18.67 -4.72 2.81
C ARG A 77 17.42 -4.40 2.00
N ASN A 78 17.57 -4.04 0.72
CA ASN A 78 16.47 -3.62 -0.14
C ASN A 78 16.07 -4.70 -1.18
N ILE A 79 16.55 -5.94 -1.03
CA ILE A 79 16.29 -7.01 -1.99
C ILE A 79 14.80 -7.33 -2.14
N LEU A 80 14.03 -7.21 -1.05
CA LEU A 80 12.57 -7.35 -1.08
C LEU A 80 11.90 -6.27 -1.93
N PHE A 81 12.37 -5.02 -1.85
CA PHE A 81 11.85 -3.91 -2.67
C PHE A 81 12.13 -4.17 -4.15
N PHE A 82 13.35 -4.62 -4.48
CA PHE A 82 13.72 -4.99 -5.84
C PHE A 82 12.83 -6.13 -6.37
N LEU A 83 12.67 -7.19 -5.57
CA LEU A 83 11.85 -8.34 -5.94
C LEU A 83 10.41 -7.91 -6.17
N ILE A 84 9.83 -7.11 -5.28
CA ILE A 84 8.48 -6.55 -5.41
C ILE A 84 8.37 -5.64 -6.64
N SER A 85 9.43 -4.99 -7.11
CA SER A 85 9.38 -4.07 -8.27
C SER A 85 9.38 -4.77 -9.64
N ILE A 86 9.64 -6.09 -9.71
CA ILE A 86 9.73 -6.82 -11.00
C ILE A 86 8.34 -7.18 -11.53
N PRO A 87 7.96 -6.80 -12.77
CA PRO A 87 6.60 -6.96 -13.32
C PRO A 87 6.24 -8.43 -13.66
N TYR A 88 6.12 -9.33 -12.66
CA TYR A 88 5.85 -10.76 -12.86
C TYR A 88 4.57 -11.06 -13.63
N LEU A 89 3.49 -10.31 -13.38
CA LEU A 89 2.22 -10.49 -14.11
C LEU A 89 2.38 -10.19 -15.61
N ASN A 90 3.17 -9.18 -15.96
CA ASN A 90 3.47 -8.85 -17.35
C ASN A 90 4.39 -9.90 -18.01
N ILE A 91 5.41 -10.36 -17.28
CA ILE A 91 6.32 -11.41 -17.75
C ILE A 91 5.52 -12.70 -18.00
N LEU A 92 4.60 -13.03 -17.10
CA LEU A 92 3.76 -14.22 -17.21
C LEU A 92 2.76 -14.11 -18.37
N ALA A 93 2.14 -12.95 -18.54
CA ALA A 93 1.24 -12.68 -19.67
C ALA A 93 1.96 -12.83 -21.02
N TRP A 94 3.21 -12.43 -21.12
CA TRP A 94 4.04 -12.61 -22.33
C TRP A 94 4.58 -14.03 -22.49
N SER A 95 4.86 -14.71 -21.38
CA SER A 95 5.37 -16.08 -21.37
C SER A 95 4.31 -17.12 -21.74
N GLY A 96 3.03 -16.82 -21.59
CA GLY A 96 1.93 -17.76 -21.84
C GLY A 96 1.99 -19.05 -21.01
N ALA A 97 2.78 -19.07 -19.93
CA ALA A 97 2.99 -20.26 -19.12
C ALA A 97 1.79 -20.48 -18.19
N ASP A 98 1.15 -21.64 -18.29
CA ASP A 98 0.18 -22.09 -17.31
C ASP A 98 0.93 -22.43 -16.01
N LEU A 99 1.05 -21.46 -15.11
CA LEU A 99 1.64 -21.73 -13.80
C LEU A 99 0.68 -22.57 -12.95
N PRO A 100 1.22 -23.48 -12.11
CA PRO A 100 0.43 -24.18 -11.12
C PRO A 100 -0.37 -23.19 -10.26
N ARG A 101 -1.63 -23.54 -9.92
CA ARG A 101 -2.59 -22.71 -9.17
C ARG A 101 -1.99 -22.00 -7.94
N TYR A 102 -1.05 -22.65 -7.26
CA TYR A 102 -0.29 -22.11 -6.12
C TYR A 102 0.50 -20.84 -6.46
N TRP A 103 1.25 -20.85 -7.56
CA TRP A 103 2.08 -19.73 -7.98
C TRP A 103 1.25 -18.59 -8.55
N ALA A 104 0.15 -18.89 -9.25
CA ALA A 104 -0.78 -17.88 -9.72
C ALA A 104 -1.37 -17.05 -8.56
N MET A 105 -1.71 -17.71 -7.44
CA MET A 105 -2.19 -17.03 -6.23
C MET A 105 -1.11 -16.14 -5.60
N LEU A 106 0.13 -16.64 -5.51
CA LEU A 106 1.26 -15.87 -4.97
C LEU A 106 1.59 -14.64 -5.84
N ILE A 107 1.53 -14.79 -7.16
CA ILE A 107 1.78 -13.70 -8.11
C ILE A 107 0.65 -12.65 -8.06
N GLY A 108 -0.60 -13.08 -7.82
CA GLY A 108 -1.74 -12.18 -7.59
C GLY A 108 -1.60 -11.31 -6.33
N VAL A 109 -0.80 -11.75 -5.34
CA VAL A 109 -0.50 -10.97 -4.12
C VAL A 109 0.57 -9.89 -4.37
N MET A 110 1.39 -10.03 -5.42
CA MET A 110 2.47 -9.05 -5.71
C MET A 110 1.97 -7.62 -6.02
N PRO A 111 0.91 -7.39 -6.82
CA PRO A 111 0.31 -6.07 -6.96
C PRO A 111 -0.10 -5.43 -5.62
N LEU A 112 -0.62 -6.23 -4.69
CA LEU A 112 -1.05 -5.77 -3.37
C LEU A 112 0.15 -5.40 -2.51
N MET A 113 1.19 -6.24 -2.50
CA MET A 113 2.46 -5.95 -1.84
C MET A 113 3.09 -4.65 -2.34
N ARG A 114 2.95 -4.33 -3.63
CA ARG A 114 3.38 -3.02 -4.18
C ARG A 114 2.57 -1.86 -3.65
N ALA A 115 1.24 -2.00 -3.59
CA ALA A 115 0.37 -0.96 -3.04
C ALA A 115 0.74 -0.66 -1.57
N PHE A 116 1.00 -1.71 -0.77
CA PHE A 116 1.50 -1.55 0.60
C PHE A 116 2.87 -0.88 0.67
N LEU A 117 3.78 -1.22 -0.23
CA LEU A 117 5.11 -0.61 -0.28
C LEU A 117 5.06 0.86 -0.70
N ALA A 118 4.19 1.20 -1.66
CA ALA A 118 3.91 2.58 -2.03
C ALA A 118 3.34 3.36 -0.83
N LEU A 119 2.40 2.77 -0.09
CA LEU A 119 1.87 3.35 1.14
C LEU A 119 2.98 3.60 2.17
N TYR A 120 3.83 2.61 2.43
CA TYR A 120 4.97 2.75 3.36
C TYR A 120 5.89 3.92 3.00
N VAL A 121 6.21 4.09 1.72
CA VAL A 121 7.03 5.22 1.24
C VAL A 121 6.31 6.56 1.49
N VAL A 122 4.99 6.62 1.28
CA VAL A 122 4.19 7.81 1.58
C VAL A 122 4.21 8.12 3.08
N VAL A 123 4.06 7.10 3.93
CA VAL A 123 4.12 7.25 5.39
C VAL A 123 5.46 7.82 5.81
N GLN A 124 6.57 7.22 5.36
CA GLN A 124 7.92 7.70 5.68
C GLN A 124 8.11 9.16 5.27
N TRP A 125 7.68 9.55 4.06
CA TRP A 125 7.77 10.93 3.58
C TRP A 125 6.93 11.92 4.40
N LEU A 126 5.73 11.51 4.84
CA LEU A 126 4.89 12.37 5.68
C LEU A 126 5.41 12.47 7.13
N VAL A 127 6.05 11.42 7.64
CA VAL A 127 6.60 11.32 9.01
C VAL A 127 7.83 12.21 9.21
N ASP A 128 8.61 12.47 8.17
CA ASP A 128 9.84 13.28 8.26
C ASP A 128 9.60 14.77 8.61
N ASN A 129 8.35 15.25 8.64
CA ASN A 129 8.03 16.62 9.07
C ASN A 129 7.13 16.66 10.32
N LYS A 130 7.35 17.68 11.18
CA LYS A 130 6.70 17.99 12.48
C LYS A 130 5.34 17.32 12.75
N ILE A 131 5.13 16.92 14.02
CA ILE A 131 3.97 16.26 14.64
C ILE A 131 2.58 16.47 13.99
N ARG A 132 2.21 17.68 13.54
CA ARG A 132 0.95 17.90 12.79
C ARG A 132 0.84 17.06 11.51
N ARG A 133 1.94 16.78 10.82
CA ARG A 133 1.97 15.88 9.66
C ARG A 133 1.98 14.40 10.06
N LEU A 134 2.47 14.01 11.24
CA LEU A 134 2.38 12.62 11.71
C LEU A 134 0.94 12.17 11.85
N PHE A 135 0.10 13.00 12.45
CA PHE A 135 -1.33 12.69 12.59
C PHE A 135 -2.00 12.56 11.21
N THR A 136 -1.78 13.52 10.31
CA THR A 136 -2.30 13.45 8.93
C THR A 136 -1.77 12.24 8.16
N ALA A 137 -0.48 11.91 8.27
CA ALA A 137 0.14 10.72 7.69
C ALA A 137 -0.56 9.47 8.16
N TYR A 138 -0.83 9.40 9.45
CA TYR A 138 -1.42 8.24 10.07
C TYR A 138 -2.88 8.05 9.63
N ILE A 139 -3.69 9.11 9.67
CA ILE A 139 -5.08 9.06 9.17
C ILE A 139 -5.12 8.64 7.71
N PHE A 140 -4.25 9.22 6.88
CA PHE A 140 -4.11 8.82 5.48
C PHE A 140 -3.75 7.33 5.36
N THR A 141 -2.82 6.85 6.18
CA THR A 141 -2.41 5.44 6.20
C THR A 141 -3.56 4.52 6.55
N VAL A 142 -4.33 4.83 7.60
CA VAL A 142 -5.49 4.04 8.02
C VAL A 142 -6.53 3.99 6.91
N VAL A 143 -6.87 5.12 6.31
CA VAL A 143 -7.87 5.18 5.23
C VAL A 143 -7.42 4.33 4.03
N VAL A 144 -6.19 4.52 3.56
CA VAL A 144 -5.66 3.77 2.40
C VAL A 144 -5.53 2.29 2.72
N PHE A 145 -5.01 1.92 3.90
CA PHE A 145 -4.86 0.54 4.32
C PHE A 145 -6.22 -0.15 4.46
N THR A 146 -7.22 0.53 5.03
CA THR A 146 -8.60 0.02 5.15
C THR A 146 -9.21 -0.21 3.77
N TYR A 147 -9.04 0.73 2.85
CA TYR A 147 -9.53 0.61 1.49
C TYR A 147 -8.85 -0.54 0.71
N ILE A 148 -7.52 -0.66 0.78
CA ILE A 148 -6.78 -1.78 0.19
C ILE A 148 -7.27 -3.10 0.80
N SER A 149 -7.43 -3.16 2.12
CA SER A 149 -7.92 -4.35 2.82
C SER A 149 -9.33 -4.75 2.35
N ALA A 150 -10.22 -3.78 2.11
CA ALA A 150 -11.54 -4.03 1.55
C ALA A 150 -11.46 -4.60 0.12
N LEU A 151 -10.58 -4.07 -0.72
CA LEU A 151 -10.37 -4.59 -2.09
C LEU A 151 -9.84 -6.02 -2.08
N VAL A 152 -8.84 -6.30 -1.25
CA VAL A 152 -8.27 -7.65 -1.12
C VAL A 152 -9.30 -8.63 -0.58
N PHE A 153 -10.06 -8.22 0.45
CA PHE A 153 -11.11 -9.05 1.00
C PHE A 153 -12.19 -9.33 -0.03
N TYR A 154 -12.59 -8.33 -0.82
CA TYR A 154 -13.57 -8.49 -1.89
C TYR A 154 -13.10 -9.48 -2.96
N ASP A 155 -11.90 -9.28 -3.52
CA ASP A 155 -11.35 -10.11 -4.59
C ASP A 155 -11.26 -11.59 -4.21
N TYR A 156 -10.84 -11.89 -2.98
CA TYR A 156 -10.67 -13.27 -2.52
C TYR A 156 -11.95 -13.92 -1.98
N GLU A 157 -12.91 -13.16 -1.48
CA GLU A 157 -14.09 -13.71 -0.80
C GLU A 157 -15.37 -13.67 -1.65
N ILE A 158 -15.45 -12.86 -2.72
CA ILE A 158 -16.70 -12.63 -3.47
C ILE A 158 -17.34 -13.90 -4.06
N PHE A 159 -16.54 -14.91 -4.41
CA PHE A 159 -17.05 -16.18 -4.97
C PHE A 159 -17.16 -17.33 -3.96
N VAL A 160 -16.74 -17.12 -2.72
CA VAL A 160 -16.69 -18.17 -1.68
C VAL A 160 -17.49 -17.83 -0.43
N ASN A 161 -17.88 -16.57 -0.27
CA ASN A 161 -18.54 -16.06 0.92
C ASN A 161 -19.95 -15.59 0.60
N ASP A 162 -20.95 -16.38 1.00
CA ASP A 162 -22.36 -16.11 0.72
C ASP A 162 -22.86 -14.79 1.33
N LYS A 163 -22.19 -14.26 2.36
CA LYS A 163 -22.54 -12.98 3.01
C LYS A 163 -21.97 -11.76 2.29
N LEU A 164 -21.09 -11.96 1.31
CA LEU A 164 -20.43 -10.88 0.59
C LEU A 164 -21.05 -10.71 -0.80
N HIS A 165 -22.00 -9.78 -0.93
CA HIS A 165 -22.72 -9.56 -2.21
C HIS A 165 -22.12 -8.46 -3.09
N GLY A 166 -21.21 -7.64 -2.56
CA GLY A 166 -20.66 -6.50 -3.30
C GLY A 166 -19.55 -5.78 -2.56
N PHE A 167 -18.84 -4.91 -3.27
CA PHE A 167 -17.72 -4.15 -2.70
C PHE A 167 -18.13 -3.25 -1.53
N GLY A 168 -19.35 -2.71 -1.54
CA GLY A 168 -19.89 -1.94 -0.41
C GLY A 168 -19.91 -2.73 0.91
N ASN A 169 -20.21 -4.03 0.85
CA ASN A 169 -20.18 -4.91 2.02
C ASN A 169 -18.74 -5.16 2.50
N ALA A 170 -17.79 -5.29 1.57
CA ALA A 170 -16.37 -5.42 1.91
C ALA A 170 -15.81 -4.13 2.55
N LEU A 171 -16.23 -2.96 2.05
CA LEU A 171 -15.84 -1.68 2.63
C LEU A 171 -16.43 -1.49 4.02
N TRP A 172 -17.70 -1.84 4.21
CA TRP A 172 -18.35 -1.86 5.52
C TRP A 172 -17.62 -2.79 6.48
N TRP A 173 -17.33 -4.02 6.05
CA TRP A 173 -16.53 -5.00 6.80
C TRP A 173 -15.18 -4.42 7.22
N ALA A 174 -14.45 -3.78 6.32
CA ALA A 174 -13.13 -3.23 6.61
C ALA A 174 -13.21 -2.11 7.67
N TRP A 175 -14.18 -1.21 7.56
CA TRP A 175 -14.39 -0.14 8.55
C TRP A 175 -14.79 -0.66 9.93
N MET A 176 -15.62 -1.70 10.01
CA MET A 176 -15.96 -2.32 11.30
C MET A 176 -14.77 -3.05 11.93
N ASN A 177 -13.91 -3.68 11.12
CA ASN A 177 -12.73 -4.37 11.63
C ASN A 177 -11.63 -3.40 12.07
N VAL A 178 -11.35 -2.34 11.31
CA VAL A 178 -10.32 -1.35 11.69
C VAL A 178 -10.70 -0.61 12.97
N THR A 179 -11.99 -0.38 13.20
CA THR A 179 -12.50 0.23 14.44
C THR A 179 -12.66 -0.79 15.57
N THR A 180 -12.33 -2.06 15.34
CA THR A 180 -12.46 -3.19 16.29
C THR A 180 -13.88 -3.47 16.77
N VAL A 181 -14.90 -2.91 16.13
CA VAL A 181 -16.31 -3.24 16.37
C VAL A 181 -16.60 -4.69 15.94
N GLY A 182 -15.88 -5.16 14.92
CA GLY A 182 -16.09 -6.47 14.32
C GLY A 182 -17.27 -6.47 13.35
N ALA A 183 -17.24 -7.36 12.35
CA ALA A 183 -18.24 -7.42 11.29
C ALA A 183 -18.98 -8.76 11.30
N GLU A 184 -20.18 -8.79 10.73
CA GLU A 184 -20.98 -10.02 10.60
C GLU A 184 -20.46 -10.99 9.52
N ILE A 185 -19.56 -10.50 8.65
CA ILE A 185 -18.93 -11.25 7.57
C ILE A 185 -17.59 -11.79 8.07
N PHE A 186 -17.48 -13.11 8.11
CA PHE A 186 -16.25 -13.80 8.51
C PHE A 186 -15.47 -14.27 7.28
N ALA A 187 -14.14 -14.12 7.34
CA ALA A 187 -13.26 -14.58 6.28
C ALA A 187 -13.22 -16.11 6.19
N VAL A 188 -13.40 -16.64 4.98
CA VAL A 188 -13.31 -18.07 4.70
C VAL A 188 -11.89 -18.44 4.24
N THR A 189 -11.31 -17.60 3.37
CA THR A 189 -9.99 -17.81 2.76
C THR A 189 -8.84 -17.54 3.74
N ALA A 190 -7.69 -18.15 3.47
CA ALA A 190 -6.47 -17.92 4.27
C ALA A 190 -6.04 -16.44 4.22
N ILE A 191 -6.09 -15.82 3.04
CA ILE A 191 -5.72 -14.42 2.85
C ILE A 191 -6.71 -13.49 3.56
N GLY A 192 -8.02 -13.72 3.41
CA GLY A 192 -9.06 -12.96 4.12
C GLY A 192 -8.86 -13.00 5.64
N LYS A 193 -8.52 -14.18 6.20
CA LYS A 193 -8.24 -14.36 7.63
C LYS A 193 -7.02 -13.57 8.09
N VAL A 194 -5.96 -13.53 7.30
CA VAL A 194 -4.77 -12.72 7.61
C VAL A 194 -5.14 -11.23 7.67
N ILE A 195 -5.91 -10.72 6.70
CA ILE A 195 -6.37 -9.32 6.71
C ILE A 195 -7.28 -9.03 7.90
N THR A 196 -8.12 -9.99 8.31
CA THR A 196 -9.00 -9.86 9.48
C THR A 196 -8.20 -9.68 10.79
N ILE A 197 -6.97 -10.17 10.86
CA ILE A 197 -6.09 -9.98 12.03
C ILE A 197 -5.31 -8.66 11.92
N LEU A 198 -4.77 -8.36 10.74
CA LEU A 198 -3.91 -7.20 10.53
C LEU A 198 -4.67 -5.87 10.66
N LEU A 199 -5.91 -5.81 10.15
CA LEU A 199 -6.67 -4.58 10.07
C LEU A 199 -7.08 -4.02 11.45
N PRO A 200 -7.64 -4.82 12.39
CA PRO A 200 -7.86 -4.38 13.76
C PRO A 200 -6.58 -4.01 14.50
N THR A 201 -5.47 -4.72 14.23
CA THR A 201 -4.18 -4.43 14.86
C THR A 201 -3.69 -3.03 14.52
N LEU A 202 -3.79 -2.65 13.24
CA LEU A 202 -3.42 -1.31 12.76
C LEU A 202 -4.35 -0.22 13.35
N GLY A 203 -5.64 -0.53 13.50
CA GLY A 203 -6.61 0.34 14.15
C GLY A 203 -6.34 0.57 15.64
N MET A 204 -6.04 -0.48 16.40
CA MET A 204 -5.71 -0.36 17.83
C MET A 204 -4.42 0.42 18.08
N MET A 205 -3.41 0.26 17.20
CA MET A 205 -2.18 1.06 17.27
C MET A 205 -2.42 2.57 17.04
N MET A 206 -3.55 2.94 16.44
CA MET A 206 -3.92 4.35 16.21
C MET A 206 -4.33 5.07 17.49
N PHE A 207 -5.06 4.37 18.36
CA PHE A 207 -5.76 5.00 19.48
C PHE A 207 -4.82 5.82 20.37
N PRO A 208 -3.62 5.33 20.74
CA PRO A 208 -2.66 6.10 21.52
C PRO A 208 -2.11 7.35 20.80
N ILE A 209 -1.90 7.28 19.49
CA ILE A 209 -1.39 8.41 18.69
C ILE A 209 -2.45 9.51 18.62
N PHE A 210 -3.71 9.15 18.45
CA PHE A 210 -4.82 10.10 18.48
C PHE A 210 -4.94 10.76 19.87
N THR A 211 -4.93 9.98 20.95
CA THR A 211 -5.02 10.52 22.32
C THR A 211 -3.87 11.48 22.64
N THR A 212 -2.64 11.12 22.28
CA THR A 212 -1.46 11.96 22.53
C THR A 212 -1.49 13.26 21.71
N TYR A 213 -1.93 13.19 20.45
CA TYR A 213 -2.10 14.38 19.61
C TYR A 213 -3.12 15.36 20.20
N ILE A 214 -4.30 14.87 20.58
CA ILE A 214 -5.33 15.70 21.20
C ILE A 214 -4.82 16.30 22.51
N LEU A 215 -4.17 15.49 23.37
CA LEU A 215 -3.61 15.98 24.63
C LEU A 215 -2.59 17.10 24.42
N GLN A 216 -1.68 16.96 23.45
CA GLN A 216 -0.69 18.00 23.12
C GLN A 216 -1.35 19.30 22.67
N GLU A 217 -2.38 19.23 21.81
CA GLU A 217 -3.09 20.42 21.32
C GLU A 217 -3.84 21.12 22.47
N TYR A 218 -4.49 20.36 23.35
CA TYR A 218 -5.15 20.90 24.53
C TYR A 218 -4.17 21.55 25.52
N THR A 219 -3.00 20.93 25.77
CA THR A 219 -1.97 21.51 26.64
C THR A 219 -1.37 22.79 26.05
N HIS A 220 -1.08 22.81 24.75
CA HIS A 220 -0.53 23.99 24.07
C HIS A 220 -1.53 25.17 24.08
N LYS A 221 -2.83 24.89 23.97
CA LYS A 221 -3.87 25.94 24.09
C LYS A 221 -3.96 26.51 25.50
N LYS A 222 -3.76 25.67 26.52
CA LYS A 222 -3.76 26.11 27.93
C LYS A 222 -2.58 27.04 28.25
N GLU A 223 -1.41 26.80 27.68
CA GLU A 223 -0.24 27.70 27.82
C GLU A 223 -0.39 29.02 27.07
N SER A 224 -1.14 29.05 25.95
CA SER A 224 -1.40 30.31 25.22
C SER A 224 -2.49 31.18 25.85
N ASP A 225 -3.38 30.59 26.66
CA ASP A 225 -4.46 31.28 27.36
C ASP A 225 -4.05 31.76 28.77
N GLN A 226 -2.81 31.47 29.21
CA GLN A 226 -2.19 31.95 30.47
C GLN A 226 -1.20 33.09 30.23
#